data_AF-A0A1A0KMX1-F1
#
_entry.id   AF-A0A1A0KMX1-F1
#
_cell.length_a   1.000
_cell.length_b   1.000
_cell.length_c   1.000
_cell.angle_alpha   90.00
_cell.angle_beta   90.00
_cell.angle_gamma   90.00
#
_symmetry.space_group_name_H-M   'P 1'
#
loop_
_entity.id
_entity.type
_entity.pdbx_description
1 polymer ?
#
loop_
_entity_poly.entity_id
_entity_poly.type
_entity_poly.pdbx_seq_one_letter_code
_entity_poly.pdbx_strand_id
1 'polypeptide(L)'
;MRRSALDDARDTARLYRNALKAIAPQRCAEIDEIARQRGQHWAAPIELPAEAAAALMDARLSPVDVERSIGIPAGTIRAWVNKGLIENHGEKGRPKVLVSDVLEAESRHRKPPERQPDLTFPV
;
A
#
# COMPACT_ATOMS: atom_id res chain seq x y z
N MET A 1 16.44 -6.03 -6.96
CA MET A 1 15.53 -5.41 -7.95
C MET A 1 15.87 -3.93 -8.04
N ARG A 2 16.18 -3.39 -9.23
CA ARG A 2 16.32 -1.93 -9.41
C ARG A 2 14.93 -1.30 -9.29
N ARG A 3 14.84 -0.17 -8.59
CA ARG A 3 13.64 0.66 -8.60
C ARG A 3 13.32 1.06 -10.02
N SER A 4 12.04 1.02 -10.36
CA SER A 4 11.56 1.52 -11.63
C SER A 4 11.31 3.02 -11.54
N ALA A 5 11.37 3.73 -12.67
CA ALA A 5 10.99 5.15 -12.73
C ALA A 5 9.54 5.40 -12.23
N LEU A 6 8.69 4.38 -12.32
CA LEU A 6 7.32 4.42 -11.80
C LEU A 6 7.30 4.43 -10.26
N ASP A 7 8.22 3.73 -9.59
CA ASP A 7 8.30 3.72 -8.14
C ASP A 7 8.74 5.09 -7.60
N ASP A 8 9.70 5.73 -8.27
CA ASP A 8 10.15 7.08 -7.91
C ASP A 8 9.06 8.15 -8.17
N ALA A 9 8.31 8.01 -9.26
CA ALA A 9 7.16 8.87 -9.54
C ALA A 9 6.06 8.74 -8.48
N ARG A 10 5.79 7.53 -8.00
CA ARG A 10 4.80 7.28 -6.93
C ARG A 10 5.20 7.88 -5.60
N ASP A 11 6.46 7.77 -5.23
CA ASP A 11 6.96 8.36 -3.98
C ASP A 11 6.92 9.89 -4.02
N THR A 12 7.29 10.48 -5.17
CA THR A 12 7.17 11.93 -5.40
C THR A 12 5.73 12.39 -5.27
N ALA A 13 4.78 11.70 -5.91
CA ALA A 13 3.36 12.01 -5.81
C ALA A 13 2.82 11.90 -4.37
N ARG A 14 3.26 10.89 -3.59
CA ARG A 14 2.91 10.78 -2.16
C ARG A 14 3.43 11.95 -1.34
N LEU A 15 4.66 12.37 -1.56
CA LEU A 15 5.27 13.50 -0.84
C LEU A 15 4.45 14.78 -1.07
N TYR A 16 4.17 15.11 -2.33
CA TYR A 16 3.35 16.28 -2.68
C TYR A 16 1.94 16.19 -2.12
N ARG A 17 1.32 15.00 -2.18
CA ARG A 17 -0.01 14.78 -1.60
C ARG A 17 -0.03 15.02 -0.09
N ASN A 18 0.96 14.50 0.64
CA ASN A 18 1.03 14.69 2.09
C ASN A 18 1.23 16.17 2.45
N ALA A 19 2.09 16.88 1.72
CA ALA A 19 2.27 18.32 1.89
C ALA A 19 0.97 19.09 1.58
N LEU A 20 0.27 18.73 0.51
CA LEU A 20 -1.00 19.35 0.14
C LEU A 20 -2.09 19.07 1.18
N LYS A 21 -2.17 17.85 1.71
CA LYS A 21 -3.13 17.48 2.77
C LYS A 21 -2.93 18.33 4.03
N ALA A 22 -1.69 18.67 4.36
CA ALA A 22 -1.36 19.50 5.53
C ALA A 22 -1.79 20.97 5.37
N ILE A 23 -1.76 21.51 4.15
CA ILE A 23 -2.01 22.94 3.88
C ILE A 23 -3.44 23.20 3.39
N ALA A 24 -3.96 22.31 2.53
CA ALA A 24 -5.25 22.45 1.85
C ALA A 24 -5.95 21.08 1.73
N PRO A 25 -6.50 20.54 2.83
CA PRO A 25 -7.07 19.19 2.86
C PRO A 25 -8.25 19.02 1.90
N GLN A 26 -9.08 20.06 1.71
CA GLN A 26 -10.20 20.02 0.75
C GLN A 26 -9.70 19.86 -0.68
N ARG A 27 -8.64 20.60 -1.06
CA ARG A 27 -8.05 20.52 -2.40
C ARG A 27 -7.38 19.17 -2.65
N CYS A 28 -6.77 18.59 -1.62
CA CYS A 28 -6.24 17.22 -1.68
C CYS A 28 -7.37 16.21 -1.95
N ALA A 29 -8.50 16.34 -1.25
CA ALA A 29 -9.65 15.45 -1.43
C ALA A 29 -10.26 15.56 -2.85
N GLU A 30 -10.34 16.76 -3.42
CA GLU A 30 -10.78 16.96 -4.81
C GLU A 30 -9.87 16.25 -5.83
N ILE A 31 -8.55 16.33 -5.65
CA ILE A 31 -7.59 15.67 -6.54
C ILE A 31 -7.69 14.16 -6.40
N ASP A 32 -7.83 13.65 -5.18
CA ASP A 32 -8.03 12.22 -4.90
C ASP A 32 -9.33 11.71 -5.56
N GLU A 33 -10.41 12.49 -5.48
CA GLU A 33 -11.68 12.20 -6.13
C GLU A 33 -11.52 12.08 -7.66
N ILE A 34 -10.86 13.05 -8.28
CA ILE A 34 -10.58 13.06 -9.73
C ILE A 34 -9.69 11.87 -10.12
N ALA A 35 -8.66 11.56 -9.34
CA ALA A 35 -7.78 10.42 -9.59
C ALA A 35 -8.56 9.10 -9.55
N ARG A 36 -9.44 8.93 -8.55
CA ARG A 36 -10.29 7.76 -8.42
C ARG A 36 -11.32 7.65 -9.55
N GLN A 37 -11.92 8.76 -10.00
CA GLN A 37 -12.79 8.77 -11.18
C GLN A 37 -12.07 8.31 -12.46
N ARG A 38 -10.75 8.50 -12.52
CA ARG A 38 -9.88 8.04 -13.63
C ARG A 38 -9.28 6.64 -13.40
N GLY A 39 -9.77 5.90 -12.40
CA GLY A 39 -9.30 4.56 -12.06
C GLY A 39 -7.93 4.52 -11.37
N GLN A 40 -7.41 5.66 -10.92
CA GLN A 40 -6.10 5.76 -10.27
C GLN A 40 -6.26 5.67 -8.75
N HIS A 41 -6.47 4.43 -8.27
CA HIS A 41 -6.66 4.14 -6.84
C HIS A 41 -5.36 4.23 -6.01
N TRP A 42 -4.19 4.29 -6.65
CA TRP A 42 -2.90 4.38 -5.95
C TRP A 42 -2.60 5.77 -5.38
N ALA A 43 -3.31 6.81 -5.84
CA ALA A 43 -3.10 8.19 -5.40
C ALA A 43 -3.83 8.51 -4.09
N ALA A 44 -4.97 7.86 -3.84
CA ALA A 44 -5.79 8.07 -2.65
C ALA A 44 -5.69 6.84 -1.72
N PRO A 45 -5.09 6.94 -0.52
CA PRO A 45 -5.24 5.93 0.52
C PRO A 45 -6.71 5.70 0.80
N ILE A 46 -7.11 4.44 0.91
CA ILE A 46 -8.45 4.08 1.35
C ILE A 46 -8.53 4.49 2.83
N GLU A 47 -9.25 5.57 3.14
CA GLU A 47 -9.57 5.93 4.52
C GLU A 47 -10.64 4.96 5.03
N LEU A 48 -10.20 3.97 5.82
CA LEU A 48 -11.09 3.06 6.52
C LEU A 48 -11.37 3.60 7.92
N PRO A 49 -12.63 3.56 8.41
CA PRO A 49 -12.95 3.73 9.82
C PRO A 49 -12.07 2.81 10.68
N ALA A 50 -11.69 3.23 11.89
CA ALA A 50 -10.76 2.46 12.74
C ALA A 50 -11.25 1.03 13.01
N GLU A 51 -12.56 0.86 13.17
CA GLU A 51 -13.23 -0.43 13.39
C GLU A 51 -13.16 -1.30 12.13
N ALA A 52 -13.33 -0.70 10.95
CA ALA A 52 -13.21 -1.40 9.67
C ALA A 52 -11.75 -1.76 9.35
N ALA A 53 -10.79 -0.91 9.75
CA ALA A 53 -9.37 -1.19 9.64
C ALA A 53 -8.97 -2.36 10.55
N ALA A 54 -9.43 -2.36 11.81
CA ALA A 54 -9.19 -3.46 12.75
C ALA A 54 -9.78 -4.78 12.24
N ALA A 55 -11.05 -4.76 11.80
CA ALA A 55 -11.69 -5.95 11.22
C ALA A 55 -10.99 -6.44 9.95
N LEU A 56 -10.43 -5.54 9.15
CA LEU A 56 -9.65 -5.90 7.97
C LEU A 56 -8.33 -6.59 8.34
N MET A 57 -7.66 -6.17 9.42
CA MET A 57 -6.40 -6.80 9.86
C MET A 57 -6.57 -8.29 10.20
N ASP A 58 -7.69 -8.64 10.83
CA ASP A 58 -8.02 -10.01 11.22
C ASP A 58 -8.68 -10.82 10.07
N ALA A 59 -8.95 -10.19 8.93
CA ALA A 59 -9.64 -10.83 7.82
C ALA A 59 -8.75 -11.85 7.11
N ARG A 60 -9.29 -13.06 6.91
CA ARG A 60 -8.68 -14.09 6.05
C ARG A 60 -9.16 -13.93 4.62
N LEU A 61 -8.35 -13.30 3.80
CA LEU A 61 -8.69 -12.94 2.43
C LEU A 61 -7.89 -13.76 1.41
N SER A 62 -8.44 -13.91 0.21
CA SER A 62 -7.67 -14.44 -0.91
C SER A 62 -6.61 -13.42 -1.33
N PRO A 63 -5.47 -13.83 -1.92
CA PRO A 63 -4.48 -12.89 -2.43
C PRO A 63 -5.03 -11.83 -3.38
N VAL A 64 -6.07 -12.14 -4.15
CA VAL A 64 -6.73 -11.19 -5.06
C VAL A 64 -7.53 -10.14 -4.30
N ASP A 65 -8.22 -10.55 -3.24
CA ASP A 65 -8.99 -9.63 -2.41
C ASP A 65 -8.06 -8.72 -1.60
N VAL A 66 -6.94 -9.26 -1.09
CA VAL A 66 -5.90 -8.46 -0.44
C VAL A 66 -5.32 -7.42 -1.40
N GLU A 67 -5.02 -7.79 -2.65
CA GLU A 67 -4.57 -6.83 -3.67
C GLU A 67 -5.58 -5.70 -3.90
N ARG A 68 -6.87 -6.03 -3.95
CA ARG A 68 -7.94 -5.03 -4.11
C ARG A 68 -8.10 -4.13 -2.87
N SER A 69 -7.92 -4.70 -1.67
CA SER A 69 -8.15 -3.99 -0.41
C SER A 69 -6.97 -3.14 0.04
N ILE A 70 -5.74 -3.61 -0.15
CA ILE A 70 -4.53 -2.94 0.37
C ILE A 70 -3.45 -2.67 -0.69
N GLY A 71 -3.66 -3.10 -1.94
CA GLY A 71 -2.79 -2.75 -3.07
C GLY A 71 -1.51 -3.58 -3.20
N ILE A 72 -1.32 -4.62 -2.38
CA ILE A 72 -0.16 -5.51 -2.48
C ILE A 72 -0.46 -6.57 -3.55
N PRO A 73 0.39 -6.73 -4.59
CA PRO A 73 0.09 -7.63 -5.70
C PRO A 73 -0.14 -9.08 -5.27
N ALA A 74 -1.20 -9.72 -5.77
CA ALA A 74 -1.52 -11.11 -5.44
C ALA A 74 -0.40 -12.09 -5.80
N GLY A 75 0.38 -11.79 -6.85
CA GLY A 75 1.58 -12.55 -7.22
C GLY A 75 2.66 -12.54 -6.14
N THR A 76 2.89 -11.39 -5.51
CA THR A 76 3.83 -11.22 -4.39
C THR A 76 3.37 -12.02 -3.18
N ILE A 77 2.09 -11.93 -2.83
CA ILE A 77 1.49 -12.65 -1.70
C ILE A 77 1.60 -14.17 -1.93
N ARG A 78 1.26 -14.67 -3.12
CA ARG A 78 1.42 -16.10 -3.47
C ARG A 78 2.88 -16.54 -3.37
N ALA A 79 3.82 -15.70 -3.81
CA ALA A 79 5.24 -16.01 -3.69
C ALA A 79 5.70 -16.07 -2.22
N TRP A 80 5.16 -15.22 -1.35
CA TRP A 80 5.43 -15.27 0.10
C TRP A 80 4.86 -16.52 0.75
N VAL A 81 3.62 -16.90 0.43
CA VAL A 81 3.01 -18.15 0.89
C VAL A 81 3.84 -19.35 0.46
N ASN A 82 4.21 -19.43 -0.82
CA ASN A 82 5.03 -20.54 -1.34
C ASN A 82 6.42 -20.63 -0.71
N LYS A 83 6.96 -19.49 -0.25
CA LYS A 83 8.25 -19.42 0.46
C LYS A 83 8.13 -19.64 1.97
N GLY A 84 6.92 -19.85 2.49
CA GLY A 84 6.66 -19.99 3.93
C GLY A 84 6.87 -18.69 4.72
N LEU A 85 6.80 -17.53 4.07
CA LEU A 85 6.97 -16.22 4.72
C LEU A 85 5.66 -15.70 5.35
N ILE A 86 4.52 -16.21 4.89
CA ILE A 86 3.18 -15.95 5.42
C ILE A 86 2.45 -17.27 5.48
N GLU A 87 1.65 -17.47 6.54
CA GLU A 87 0.89 -18.69 6.72
C GLU A 87 -0.31 -18.78 5.74
N ASN A 88 -0.55 -19.98 5.22
CA ASN A 88 -1.73 -20.24 4.40
C ASN A 88 -2.84 -20.85 5.28
N HIS A 89 -3.90 -20.08 5.52
CA HIS A 89 -5.09 -20.52 6.24
C HIS A 89 -6.19 -21.06 5.31
N GLY A 90 -5.92 -21.19 4.01
CA GLY A 90 -6.83 -21.71 3.01
C GLY A 90 -6.54 -23.16 2.63
N GLU A 91 -7.37 -23.72 1.74
CA GLU A 91 -7.17 -25.06 1.20
C GLU A 91 -6.07 -25.09 0.14
N LYS A 92 -5.58 -26.29 -0.18
CA LYS A 92 -4.59 -26.49 -1.24
C LYS A 92 -5.17 -26.01 -2.58
N GLY A 93 -4.51 -25.02 -3.20
CA GLY A 93 -4.97 -24.38 -4.44
C GLY A 93 -5.92 -23.19 -4.25
N ARG A 94 -6.36 -22.89 -3.02
CA ARG A 94 -7.19 -21.73 -2.66
C ARG A 94 -6.61 -21.03 -1.43
N PRO A 95 -5.46 -20.35 -1.57
CA PRO A 95 -4.80 -19.75 -0.42
C PRO A 95 -5.66 -18.65 0.19
N LYS A 96 -5.68 -18.62 1.53
CA LYS A 96 -6.20 -17.49 2.32
C LYS A 96 -5.11 -17.03 3.27
N VAL A 97 -4.91 -15.73 3.36
CA VAL A 97 -3.88 -15.11 4.20
C VAL A 97 -4.53 -14.12 5.14
N LEU A 98 -3.96 -13.95 6.33
CA LEU A 98 -4.31 -12.84 7.21
C LEU A 98 -3.72 -11.55 6.65
N VAL A 99 -4.50 -10.47 6.69
CA VAL A 99 -4.04 -9.15 6.22
C VAL A 99 -2.90 -8.63 7.10
N SER A 100 -2.95 -8.86 8.40
CA SER A 100 -1.88 -8.52 9.34
C SER A 100 -0.53 -9.14 8.94
N ASP A 101 -0.49 -10.44 8.65
CA ASP A 101 0.73 -11.14 8.24
C ASP A 101 1.28 -10.61 6.93
N VAL A 102 0.39 -10.27 5.99
CA VAL A 102 0.76 -9.67 4.71
C VAL A 102 1.43 -8.31 4.91
N LEU A 103 0.86 -7.45 5.75
CA LEU A 103 1.43 -6.15 6.06
C LEU A 103 2.73 -6.26 6.86
N GLU A 104 2.83 -7.24 7.76
CA GLU A 104 4.07 -7.51 8.47
C GLU A 104 5.17 -7.98 7.50
N ALA A 105 4.87 -8.93 6.62
CA ALA A 105 5.80 -9.38 5.59
C ALA A 105 6.19 -8.23 4.64
N GLU A 106 5.25 -7.37 4.26
CA GLU A 106 5.54 -6.17 3.49
C GLU A 106 6.51 -5.27 4.25
N SER A 107 6.27 -4.99 5.53
CA SER A 107 7.14 -4.14 6.35
C SER A 107 8.57 -4.69 6.47
N ARG A 108 8.72 -6.01 6.65
CA ARG A 108 10.01 -6.71 6.77
C ARG A 108 10.79 -6.73 5.45
N HIS A 109 10.09 -6.77 4.32
CA HIS A 109 10.69 -6.81 3.00
C HIS A 109 10.75 -5.45 2.30
N ARG A 110 10.08 -4.44 2.86
CA ARG A 110 10.19 -3.05 2.45
C ARG A 110 11.55 -2.54 2.90
N LYS A 111 12.43 -2.30 1.94
CA LYS A 111 13.68 -1.57 2.21
C LYS A 111 13.30 -0.20 2.81
N PRO A 112 13.86 0.20 3.97
CA PRO A 112 13.62 1.54 4.49
C PRO A 112 14.03 2.54 3.42
N PRO A 113 13.28 3.64 3.22
CA PRO A 113 13.71 4.69 2.33
C PRO A 113 15.08 5.17 2.82
N GLU A 114 16.04 5.20 1.91
CA GLU A 114 17.34 5.79 2.17
C GLU A 114 17.10 7.23 2.62
N ARG A 115 17.50 7.56 3.86
CA ARG A 115 17.38 8.91 4.42
C ARG A 115 18.17 9.84 3.48
N GLN A 116 17.48 10.62 2.67
CA GLN A 116 18.14 11.65 1.87
C GLN A 116 18.67 12.73 2.82
N PRO A 117 19.97 13.07 2.78
CA PRO A 117 20.53 14.14 3.58
C PRO A 117 19.89 15.48 3.19
N ASP A 118 19.70 16.34 4.20
CA ASP A 118 18.99 17.62 4.15
C ASP A 118 19.19 18.40 2.84
N LEU A 119 18.13 18.49 2.05
CA LEU A 119 18.05 19.43 0.94
C LEU A 119 17.84 20.84 1.53
N THR A 120 18.94 21.55 1.74
CA THR A 120 18.90 22.99 2.02
C THR A 120 18.49 23.72 0.75
N PHE A 121 17.29 24.30 0.73
CA PHE A 121 16.85 25.15 -0.37
C PHE A 121 17.38 26.57 -0.13
N PRO A 122 18.17 27.16 -1.06
CA PRO A 122 18.49 28.58 -0.98
C PRO A 122 17.22 29.41 -1.26
N VAL A 123 17.04 30.45 -0.45
CA VAL A 123 15.94 31.44 -0.51
C VAL A 123 16.12 32.36 -1.72
#